data_AF-A0A928NWK4-F1
#
_entry.id   AF-A0A928NWK4-F1
#
_cell.length_a   1.000
_cell.length_b   1.000
_cell.length_c   1.000
_cell.angle_alpha   90.00
_cell.angle_beta   90.00
_cell.angle_gamma   90.00
#
_symmetry.space_group_name_H-M   'P 1'
#
loop_
_entity.id
_entity.type
_entity.pdbx_description
1 polymer ?
#
loop_
_entity_poly.entity_id
_entity_poly.type
_entity_poly.pdbx_seq_one_letter_code
_entity_poly.pdbx_strand_id
1 'polypeptide(L)'
;MYKENTDYQYDSIEDTRKVWFEKHIGAMANLFSLSAVHSLISKYTTLMNHWFADSHWKFNSDLMEFVELSFSRERDTDKIEHPQPHEILK
;
A
#
# COMPACT_ATOMS: atom_id res chain seq x y z
N MET A 1 -27.33 7.37 -16.97
CA MET A 1 -27.12 5.98 -16.52
C MET A 1 -25.65 5.70 -16.73
N TYR A 2 -24.83 5.91 -15.70
CA TYR A 2 -23.39 5.63 -15.79
C TYR A 2 -23.21 4.12 -15.68
N LYS A 3 -22.70 3.49 -16.75
CA LYS A 3 -22.27 2.10 -16.74
C LYS A 3 -20.86 2.07 -16.15
N GLU A 4 -20.76 1.62 -14.91
CA GLU A 4 -19.49 1.21 -14.32
C GLU A 4 -19.05 -0.08 -15.00
N ASN A 5 -18.11 0.03 -15.94
CA ASN A 5 -17.23 -1.08 -16.29
C ASN A 5 -16.10 -1.06 -15.25
N THR A 6 -16.33 -1.70 -14.11
CA THR A 6 -15.31 -1.93 -13.07
C THR A 6 -14.45 -3.13 -13.46
N ASP A 7 -13.72 -3.01 -14.57
CA ASP A 7 -12.50 -3.78 -14.80
C ASP A 7 -11.33 -2.95 -14.29
N TYR A 8 -11.33 -2.67 -12.98
CA TYR A 8 -10.18 -2.07 -12.31
C TYR A 8 -9.13 -3.18 -12.17
N GLN A 9 -8.18 -3.22 -13.10
CA GLN A 9 -6.93 -3.96 -12.88
C GLN A 9 -6.19 -3.26 -11.74
N TYR A 10 -6.38 -3.75 -10.51
CA TYR A 10 -5.54 -3.39 -9.38
C TYR A 10 -4.23 -4.17 -9.51
N ASP A 11 -3.41 -3.79 -10.49
CA ASP A 11 -2.02 -4.19 -10.48
C ASP A 11 -1.40 -3.53 -9.25
N SER A 12 -0.88 -4.34 -8.32
CA SER A 12 -0.10 -3.90 -7.16
C SER A 12 1.09 -2.99 -7.51
N ILE A 13 1.36 -2.82 -8.82
CA ILE A 13 2.35 -1.92 -9.42
C ILE A 13 1.97 -0.43 -9.24
N GLU A 14 0.68 -0.08 -9.13
CA GLU A 14 0.25 1.32 -8.92
C GLU A 14 -0.66 1.48 -7.70
N ASP A 15 -0.22 0.98 -6.53
CA ASP A 15 -0.84 1.40 -5.27
C ASP A 15 -0.63 2.91 -5.07
N THR A 16 -1.63 3.71 -5.47
CA THR A 16 -1.61 5.17 -5.35
C THR A 16 -1.35 5.64 -3.92
N ARG A 17 -1.68 4.82 -2.90
CA ARG A 17 -1.40 5.11 -1.49
C ARG A 17 0.10 5.10 -1.23
N LYS A 18 0.83 4.12 -1.79
CA LYS A 18 2.30 4.02 -1.69
C LYS A 18 2.96 5.32 -2.13
N VAL A 19 2.68 5.75 -3.37
CA VAL A 19 3.28 6.95 -3.97
C VAL A 19 2.97 8.19 -3.14
N TRP A 20 1.73 8.32 -2.65
CA TRP A 20 1.33 9.47 -1.85
C TRP A 20 2.02 9.48 -0.47
N PHE A 21 2.10 8.33 0.20
CA PHE A 21 2.77 8.21 1.49
C PHE A 21 4.27 8.48 1.39
N GLU A 22 4.95 7.96 0.38
CA GLU A 22 6.39 8.18 0.16
C GLU A 22 6.71 9.65 -0.04
N LYS A 23 5.96 10.33 -0.94
CA LYS A 23 6.10 11.78 -1.16
C LYS A 23 5.86 12.57 0.12
N HIS A 24 4.85 12.19 0.89
CA HIS A 24 4.52 12.90 2.12
C HIS A 24 5.59 12.70 3.20
N ILE A 25 6.08 11.48 3.40
CA ILE A 25 7.18 11.20 4.34
C ILE A 25 8.43 12.01 3.93
N GLY A 26 8.79 12.01 2.64
CA GLY A 26 9.93 12.78 2.13
C GLY A 26 9.80 14.28 2.36
N ALA A 27 8.60 14.84 2.18
CA ALA A 27 8.35 16.25 2.48
C ALA A 27 8.49 16.56 3.98
N MET A 28 7.99 15.67 4.85
CA MET A 28 8.00 15.86 6.30
C MET A 28 9.39 15.65 6.92
N ALA A 29 10.23 14.80 6.33
CA ALA A 29 11.59 14.52 6.79
C ALA A 29 12.47 15.78 6.87
N ASN A 30 12.21 16.78 6.02
CA ASN A 30 12.96 18.04 5.99
C ASN A 30 12.38 19.12 6.93
N LEU A 31 11.16 18.93 7.42
CA LEU A 31 10.40 19.96 8.14
C LEU A 31 10.19 19.64 9.62
N PHE A 32 10.25 18.37 10.00
CA PHE A 32 9.90 17.90 11.33
C PHE A 32 11.02 17.12 12.00
N SER A 33 10.89 16.92 13.31
CA SER A 33 11.82 16.09 14.07
C SER A 33 11.78 14.64 13.60
N LEU A 34 12.92 13.95 13.75
CA LEU A 34 13.04 12.52 13.43
C LEU A 34 11.96 11.68 14.13
N SER A 35 11.60 12.00 15.37
CA SER A 35 10.54 11.32 16.12
C SER A 35 9.17 11.43 15.44
N ALA A 36 8.80 12.62 14.96
CA ALA A 36 7.53 12.85 14.28
C ALA A 36 7.49 12.10 12.94
N VAL A 37 8.61 12.11 12.20
CA VAL A 37 8.76 11.38 10.94
C VAL A 37 8.64 9.87 11.17
N HIS A 38 9.26 9.33 12.23
CA HIS A 38 9.13 7.92 12.60
C HIS A 38 7.68 7.54 12.96
N SER A 39 6.96 8.39 13.70
CA SER A 39 5.53 8.17 13.97
C SER A 39 4.70 8.16 12.69
N LEU A 40 5.01 9.03 11.73
CA LEU A 40 4.34 9.08 10.43
C LEU A 40 4.61 7.81 9.61
N ILE A 41 5.87 7.39 9.52
CA ILE A 41 6.27 6.14 8.85
C ILE A 41 5.52 4.94 9.44
N SER A 42 5.46 4.84 10.77
CA SER A 42 4.75 3.76 11.46
C SER A 42 3.25 3.75 11.14
N LYS A 43 2.61 4.93 11.15
CA LYS A 43 1.21 5.08 10.77
C LYS A 43 0.97 4.62 9.33
N TYR A 44 1.79 5.05 8.38
CA TYR A 44 1.61 4.70 6.97
C TYR A 44 1.93 3.24 6.69
N THR A 45 2.94 2.67 7.35
CA THR A 45 3.19 1.23 7.29
C THR A 45 1.98 0.43 7.79
N THR A 46 1.34 0.88 8.86
CA THR A 46 0.11 0.24 9.37
C THR A 46 -1.04 0.32 8.36
N LEU A 47 -1.22 1.46 7.70
CA LEU A 47 -2.26 1.64 6.68
C LEU A 47 -2.00 0.80 5.42
N MET A 48 -0.76 0.76 4.95
CA MET A 48 -0.35 -0.07 3.81
C MET A 48 -0.61 -1.56 4.07
N ASN A 49 -0.47 -2.01 5.33
CA ASN A 49 -0.67 -3.41 5.69
C ASN A 49 -2.10 -3.74 6.17
N HIS A 50 -3.00 -2.77 6.25
CA HIS A 50 -4.32 -2.97 6.85
C HIS A 50 -5.14 -4.06 6.16
N TRP A 51 -4.98 -4.18 4.85
CA TRP A 51 -5.72 -5.11 3.99
C TRP A 51 -4.97 -6.42 3.75
N PHE A 52 -3.84 -6.66 4.42
CA PHE A 52 -3.05 -7.86 4.19
C PHE A 52 -3.13 -8.80 5.40
N ALA A 53 -3.11 -10.10 5.12
CA ALA A 53 -3.08 -11.16 6.14
C ALA A 53 -1.84 -11.05 7.02
N ASP A 54 -0.72 -10.94 6.32
CA ASP A 54 0.63 -10.88 6.83
C ASP A 54 1.23 -9.56 6.39
N SER A 55 2.28 -9.14 7.10
CA SER A 55 3.05 -7.95 6.73
C SER A 55 3.53 -8.07 5.28
N HIS A 56 3.03 -7.20 4.42
CA HIS A 56 3.32 -7.11 3.00
C HIS A 56 4.21 -5.92 2.67
N TRP A 57 4.01 -4.78 3.31
CA TRP A 57 4.80 -3.57 3.07
C TRP A 57 5.70 -3.23 4.24
N LYS A 58 6.93 -2.79 3.94
CA LYS A 58 7.83 -2.16 4.92
C LYS A 58 8.43 -0.88 4.35
N PHE A 59 8.55 0.14 5.17
CA PHE A 59 9.25 1.35 4.78
C PHE A 59 10.77 1.17 4.91
N ASN A 60 11.52 1.49 3.85
CA ASN A 60 12.97 1.56 3.84
C ASN A 60 13.41 3.03 3.98
N SER A 61 13.94 3.40 5.14
CA SER A 61 14.37 4.78 5.42
C SER A 61 15.59 5.22 4.63
N ASP A 62 16.44 4.30 4.16
CA ASP A 62 17.63 4.64 3.37
C ASP A 62 17.23 5.05 1.95
N LEU A 63 16.20 4.40 1.41
CA LEU A 63 15.67 4.66 0.08
C LEU A 63 14.48 5.64 0.08
N MET A 64 13.87 5.87 1.24
CA MET A 64 12.65 6.66 1.42
C MET A 64 11.43 6.12 0.64
N GLU A 65 11.30 4.80 0.58
CA GLU A 65 10.27 4.09 -0.18
C GLU A 65 9.75 2.84 0.54
N PHE A 66 8.50 2.45 0.25
CA PHE A 66 7.95 1.17 0.67
C PHE A 66 8.45 0.06 -0.24
N VAL A 67 8.90 -1.02 0.39
CA VAL A 67 9.33 -2.25 -0.27
C VAL A 67 8.37 -3.37 0.08
N GLU A 68 8.10 -4.20 -0.91
CA GLU A 68 7.29 -5.41 -0.76
C GLU A 68 8.11 -6.49 -0.02
N LEU A 69 7.51 -7.13 0.98
CA LEU A 69 8.14 -8.14 1.82
C LEU A 69 7.64 -9.56 1.54
N SER A 70 6.43 -9.70 1.01
CA SER A 70 5.77 -10.99 0.86
C SER A 70 4.84 -10.98 -0.34
N PHE A 71 4.40 -12.15 -0.80
CA PHE A 71 3.36 -12.27 -1.82
C PHE A 71 1.94 -12.30 -1.21
N SER A 72 1.78 -11.76 0.00
CA SER A 72 0.48 -11.66 0.68
C SER A 72 -0.50 -10.91 -0.21
N ARG A 73 -1.73 -11.43 -0.32
CA ARG A 73 -2.77 -10.84 -1.16
C ARG A 73 -3.58 -9.84 -0.34
N GLU A 74 -4.04 -8.78 -1.00
CA GLU A 74 -5.04 -7.88 -0.41
C GLU A 74 -6.32 -8.64 -0.15
N ARG A 75 -6.93 -8.33 0.99
CA ARG A 75 -8.20 -8.83 1.45
C ARG A 75 -9.19 -7.69 1.42
N ASP A 76 -10.42 -8.00 1.03
CA ASP A 76 -11.51 -7.04 1.11
C ASP A 76 -11.98 -6.78 2.56
N THR A 77 -13.03 -5.97 2.70
CA THR A 77 -13.67 -5.67 4.00
C THR A 77 -14.18 -6.91 4.73
N ASP A 78 -14.49 -7.97 4.00
CA ASP A 78 -14.97 -9.25 4.53
C ASP A 78 -13.83 -10.24 4.80
N LYS A 79 -12.57 -9.80 4.65
CA LYS A 79 -11.33 -10.56 4.80
C LYS A 79 -11.16 -11.69 3.78
N ILE A 80 -11.82 -11.58 2.63
CA ILE A 80 -11.75 -12.54 1.54
C ILE A 80 -10.67 -12.09 0.57
N GLU A 81 -9.79 -13.03 0.19
CA GLU A 81 -8.82 -12.82 -0.89
C GLU A 81 -9.54 -13.04 -2.22
N HIS A 82 -9.56 -12.01 -3.07
CA HIS A 82 -10.15 -12.13 -4.40
C HIS A 82 -9.14 -12.74 -5.37
N PRO A 83 -9.58 -13.63 -6.28
CA PRO A 83 -8.73 -14.09 -7.36
C PRO A 83 -8.34 -12.91 -8.24
N GLN A 84 -7.10 -12.89 -8.71
CA GLN A 84 -6.66 -11.85 -9.63
C GLN A 84 -7.48 -11.92 -10.92
N PRO A 85 -7.75 -10.80 -11.62
CA PRO A 85 -8.52 -10.83 -12.87
C PRO A 85 -7.97 -11.81 -13.92
N HIS A 86 -6.65 -12.05 -13.91
CA HIS A 86 -5.98 -13.01 -14.80
C HIS A 86 -6.10 -14.49 -14.38
N GLU A 87 -6.53 -14.78 -13.14
CA GLU A 87 -6.75 -16.16 -12.63
C GLU A 87 -8.17 -16.67 -12.93
N ILE A 88 -9.10 -15.81 -13.34
CA ILE A 88 -10.51 -16.13 -13.62
C ILE A 88 -10.70 -16.72 -15.03
N LEU A 89 -9.70 -16.57 -15.91
CA LEU A 89 -9.71 -17.14 -17.26
C LEU A 89 -9.13 -18.57 -17.25
N LYS A 90 -9.95 -19.57 -16.89
CA LYS A 90 -9.69 -20.99 -17.15
C LYS A 90 -10.89 -21.66 -17.81
#